data_AF-A0A7V1H3A0-F1
#
_entry.id   AF-A0A7V1H3A0-F1
#
_cell.length_a   1.000
_cell.length_b   1.000
_cell.length_c   1.000
_cell.angle_alpha   90.00
_cell.angle_beta   90.00
_cell.angle_gamma   90.00
#
_symmetry.space_group_name_H-M   'P 1'
#
loop_
_entity.id
_entity.type
_entity.pdbx_description
1 polymer ?
#
loop_
_entity_poly.entity_id
_entity_poly.type
_entity_poly.pdbx_seq_one_letter_code
_entity_poly.pdbx_strand_id
1 'polypeptide(L)'
;MEASEYVENLIHAAGIQSHGLTSSPSIARDICEMFVEKLKQEITLKLKKHFIKAGKIRSGLNRLPFEERAKIIKKNPLYGRIVCRCEKVTEGEIRDSLQTRIPVASLDGIKRRTRAGMGRCHGGFCSHLCHGNNIGSIRA
;
A
#
# COMPACT_ATOMS: atom_id res chain seq x y z
N MET A 1 14.24 13.22 -16.76
CA MET A 1 12.81 13.50 -17.03
C MET A 1 12.76 14.50 -18.12
N GLU A 2 11.85 14.34 -19.06
CA GLU A 2 11.82 15.18 -20.24
C GLU A 2 10.39 15.34 -20.74
N ALA A 3 10.12 16.47 -21.38
CA ALA A 3 8.90 16.67 -22.13
C ALA A 3 8.98 15.88 -23.45
N SER A 4 7.86 15.35 -23.92
CA SER A 4 7.81 14.77 -25.26
C SER A 4 8.00 15.85 -26.33
N GLU A 5 8.76 15.54 -27.37
CA GLU A 5 8.91 16.38 -28.56
C GLU A 5 7.69 16.28 -29.50
N TYR A 6 6.93 15.19 -29.42
CA TYR A 6 5.84 14.87 -30.34
C TYR A 6 4.44 15.06 -29.74
N VAL A 7 4.31 15.02 -28.41
CA VAL A 7 3.01 15.09 -27.71
C VAL A 7 3.07 16.19 -26.65
N GLU A 8 2.33 17.27 -26.88
CA GLU A 8 2.46 18.53 -26.11
C GLU A 8 2.25 18.36 -24.59
N ASN A 9 1.32 17.48 -24.20
CA ASN A 9 0.88 17.24 -22.82
C ASN A 9 1.45 15.96 -22.19
N LEU A 10 2.58 15.46 -22.69
CA LEU A 10 3.24 14.26 -22.21
C LEU A 10 4.61 14.57 -21.57
N ILE A 11 4.86 14.00 -20.39
CA ILE A 11 6.16 14.03 -19.71
C ILE A 11 6.64 12.60 -19.48
N HIS A 12 7.88 12.33 -19.88
CA HIS A 12 8.53 11.05 -19.68
C HIS A 12 9.32 11.03 -18.37
N ALA A 13 8.92 10.11 -17.49
CA ALA A 13 9.67 9.73 -16.29
C ALA A 13 10.21 8.30 -16.47
N ALA A 14 11.12 8.14 -17.43
CA ALA A 14 11.74 6.88 -17.80
C ALA A 14 13.22 6.83 -17.44
N GLY A 15 13.87 5.67 -17.62
CA GLY A 15 15.30 5.48 -17.37
C GLY A 15 15.69 5.40 -15.88
N ILE A 16 14.71 5.32 -14.98
CA ILE A 16 14.95 5.20 -13.54
C ILE A 16 15.37 3.76 -13.22
N GLN A 17 16.60 3.59 -12.76
CA GLN A 17 17.14 2.29 -12.33
C GLN A 17 16.81 2.01 -10.84
N SER A 18 17.75 1.44 -10.07
CA SER A 18 17.52 0.98 -8.69
C SER A 18 17.10 2.07 -7.70
N HIS A 19 17.45 3.34 -7.97
CA HIS A 19 17.18 4.48 -7.08
C HIS A 19 15.72 4.97 -7.11
N GLY A 20 14.85 4.38 -7.93
CA GLY A 20 13.51 4.90 -8.16
C GLY A 20 12.66 5.04 -6.90
N LEU A 21 12.81 4.12 -5.93
CA LEU A 21 12.06 4.18 -4.69
C LEU A 21 12.57 5.28 -3.74
N THR A 22 13.89 5.41 -3.60
CA THR A 22 14.51 6.40 -2.71
C THR A 22 14.35 7.82 -3.24
N SER A 23 14.48 7.99 -4.56
CA SER A 23 14.37 9.29 -5.22
C SER A 23 12.94 9.68 -5.60
N SER A 24 11.95 8.79 -5.38
CA SER A 24 10.55 9.00 -5.76
C SER A 24 9.97 10.36 -5.32
N PRO A 25 10.20 10.87 -4.10
CA PRO A 25 9.68 12.18 -3.70
C PRO A 25 10.27 13.35 -4.49
N SER A 26 11.57 13.32 -4.82
CA SER A 26 12.23 14.35 -5.61
C SER A 26 11.75 14.30 -7.06
N ILE A 27 11.74 13.09 -7.62
CA ILE A 27 11.21 12.78 -8.94
C ILE A 27 9.78 13.33 -9.09
N ALA A 28 8.90 13.07 -8.11
CA ALA A 28 7.53 13.56 -8.14
C ALA A 28 7.45 15.10 -8.17
N ARG A 29 8.35 15.79 -7.45
CA ARG A 29 8.42 17.25 -7.44
C ARG A 29 8.82 17.79 -8.81
N ASP A 30 9.88 17.25 -9.40
CA ASP A 30 10.39 17.70 -10.70
C ASP A 30 9.32 17.51 -11.81
N ILE A 31 8.64 16.36 -11.83
CA ILE A 31 7.51 16.12 -12.77
C ILE A 31 6.39 17.14 -12.55
N CYS A 32 6.02 17.42 -11.29
CA CYS A 32 4.97 18.38 -10.99
C CYS A 32 5.33 19.79 -11.46
N GLU A 33 6.58 20.23 -11.25
CA GLU A 33 7.06 21.54 -11.69
C GLU A 33 6.99 21.65 -13.22
N MET A 34 7.54 20.66 -13.95
CA MET A 34 7.47 20.61 -15.42
C MET A 34 6.04 20.60 -15.96
N PHE A 35 5.13 19.85 -15.32
CA PHE A 35 3.73 19.74 -15.75
C PHE A 35 2.96 21.04 -15.50
N VAL A 36 3.21 21.70 -14.36
CA VAL A 36 2.61 22.99 -14.01
C VAL A 36 3.07 24.10 -14.95
N GLU A 37 4.37 24.13 -15.29
CA GLU A 37 4.92 25.12 -16.23
C GLU A 37 4.29 25.01 -17.62
N LYS A 38 4.15 23.79 -18.14
CA LYS A 38 3.46 23.55 -19.41
C LYS A 38 1.99 23.92 -19.36
N LEU A 39 1.23 23.40 -18.40
CA LEU A 39 -0.22 23.60 -18.35
C LEU A 39 -0.64 25.05 -18.12
N LYS A 40 0.19 25.87 -17.43
CA LYS A 40 -0.12 27.29 -17.22
C LYS A 40 -0.22 28.10 -18.51
N GLN A 41 0.35 27.60 -19.61
CA GLN A 41 0.29 28.26 -20.92
C GLN A 41 -1.11 28.15 -21.54
N GLU A 42 -1.88 27.12 -21.17
CA GLU A 42 -3.19 26.82 -21.76
C GLU A 42 -4.34 26.99 -20.76
N ILE A 43 -4.11 26.71 -19.47
CA ILE A 43 -5.15 26.63 -18.46
C ILE A 43 -4.74 27.34 -17.18
N THR A 44 -5.68 28.08 -16.58
CA THR A 44 -5.49 28.63 -15.22
C THR A 44 -5.52 27.52 -14.18
N LEU A 45 -4.37 27.18 -13.61
CA LEU A 45 -4.27 26.19 -12.53
C LEU A 45 -4.65 26.79 -11.18
N LYS A 46 -5.48 26.07 -10.42
CA LYS A 46 -5.82 26.40 -9.03
C LYS A 46 -5.48 25.22 -8.12
N LEU A 47 -4.76 25.49 -7.04
CA LEU A 47 -4.48 24.47 -6.04
C LEU A 47 -5.77 24.01 -5.36
N LYS A 48 -5.90 22.69 -5.19
CA LYS A 48 -7.02 22.10 -4.45
C LYS A 48 -6.88 22.46 -2.98
N LYS A 49 -7.85 23.23 -2.44
CA LYS A 49 -7.87 23.70 -1.05
C LYS A 49 -7.84 22.56 -0.01
N HIS A 50 -8.44 21.42 -0.35
CA HIS A 50 -8.53 20.25 0.53
C HIS A 50 -7.85 19.04 -0.11
N PHE A 51 -6.59 18.82 0.27
CA PHE A 51 -5.85 17.62 -0.12
C PHE A 51 -6.22 16.45 0.81
N ILE A 52 -6.83 15.41 0.25
CA ILE A 52 -7.11 14.18 0.99
C ILE A 52 -5.82 13.36 1.04
N LYS A 53 -5.09 13.46 2.15
CA LYS A 53 -3.91 12.61 2.36
C LYS A 53 -4.32 11.13 2.31
N ALA A 54 -3.49 10.30 1.68
CA ALA A 54 -3.61 8.86 1.83
C ALA A 54 -3.55 8.53 3.33
N GLY A 55 -4.47 7.69 3.81
CA GLY A 55 -4.50 7.28 5.21
C GLY A 55 -3.18 6.62 5.61
N LYS A 56 -2.82 6.68 6.91
CA LYS A 56 -1.65 5.96 7.41
C LYS A 56 -1.84 4.47 7.14
N ILE A 57 -0.86 3.85 6.47
CA ILE A 57 -0.76 2.39 6.41
C ILE A 57 -0.60 1.93 7.85
N ARG A 58 -1.48 1.05 8.34
CA ARG A 58 -1.36 0.52 9.70
C ARG A 58 -0.04 -0.21 9.82
N SER A 59 0.75 0.15 10.84
CA SER A 59 1.87 -0.66 11.26
C SER A 59 1.35 -2.03 11.68
N GLY A 60 2.07 -3.10 11.30
CA GLY A 60 1.68 -4.46 11.69
C GLY A 60 1.51 -4.58 13.20
N LEU A 61 0.52 -5.35 13.63
CA LEU A 61 0.18 -5.53 15.05
C LEU A 61 1.40 -6.00 15.85
N ASN A 62 2.26 -6.80 15.22
CA ASN A 62 3.50 -7.33 15.78
C ASN A 62 4.55 -6.26 16.16
N ARG A 63 4.44 -5.02 15.68
CA ARG A 63 5.33 -3.89 16.00
C ARG A 63 4.86 -3.06 17.19
N LEU A 64 3.63 -3.28 17.64
CA LEU A 64 3.07 -2.53 18.77
C LEU A 64 3.52 -3.14 20.11
N PRO A 65 3.61 -2.32 21.18
CA PRO A 65 3.81 -2.83 22.54
C PRO A 65 2.74 -3.84 22.94
N PHE A 66 3.09 -4.75 23.84
CA PHE A 66 2.20 -5.85 24.24
C PHE A 66 0.83 -5.36 24.75
N GLU A 67 0.80 -4.31 25.55
CA GLU A 67 -0.45 -3.75 26.08
C GLU A 67 -1.38 -3.21 25.00
N GLU A 68 -0.85 -2.52 23.98
CA GLU A 68 -1.64 -2.02 22.86
C GLU A 68 -2.18 -3.17 22.01
N ARG A 69 -1.36 -4.19 21.79
CA ARG A 69 -1.80 -5.41 21.09
C ARG A 69 -2.95 -6.07 21.83
N ALA A 70 -2.84 -6.21 23.15
CA ALA A 70 -3.89 -6.79 23.99
C ALA A 70 -5.19 -5.97 23.90
N LYS A 71 -5.11 -4.63 23.90
CA LYS A 71 -6.29 -3.75 23.72
C LYS A 71 -6.96 -3.97 22.36
N ILE A 72 -6.19 -4.06 21.28
CA ILE A 72 -6.71 -4.30 19.92
C ILE A 72 -7.36 -5.69 19.83
N ILE A 73 -6.71 -6.73 20.35
CA ILE A 73 -7.23 -8.11 20.38
C ILE A 73 -8.52 -8.18 21.21
N LYS A 74 -8.58 -7.49 22.34
CA LYS A 74 -9.79 -7.41 23.17
C LYS A 74 -10.96 -6.74 22.44
N LYS A 75 -10.68 -5.73 21.62
CA LYS A 75 -11.69 -5.04 20.80
C LYS A 75 -12.13 -5.87 19.59
N ASN A 76 -11.20 -6.59 18.96
CA ASN A 76 -11.47 -7.45 17.81
C ASN A 76 -10.66 -8.76 17.92
N PRO A 77 -11.28 -9.87 18.34
CA PRO A 77 -10.62 -11.16 18.52
C PRO A 77 -9.94 -11.73 17.26
N LEU A 78 -10.30 -11.26 16.05
CA LEU A 78 -9.64 -11.68 14.81
C LEU A 78 -8.16 -11.25 14.76
N TYR A 79 -7.80 -10.21 15.50
CA TYR A 79 -6.40 -9.82 15.70
C TYR A 79 -5.63 -10.75 16.64
N GLY A 80 -6.30 -11.71 17.30
CA GLY A 80 -5.67 -12.76 18.09
C GLY A 80 -5.36 -14.02 17.28
N ARG A 81 -5.96 -14.18 16.10
CA ARG A 81 -5.80 -15.37 15.24
C ARG A 81 -4.63 -15.17 14.29
N ILE A 82 -3.55 -15.92 14.49
CA ILE A 82 -2.34 -15.84 13.66
C ILE A 82 -2.53 -16.66 12.38
N VAL A 83 -2.40 -16.00 11.22
CA VAL A 83 -2.42 -16.65 9.90
C VAL A 83 -1.00 -16.88 9.38
N CYS A 84 -0.10 -15.91 9.55
CA CYS A 84 1.31 -16.07 9.19
C CYS A 84 2.18 -16.12 10.44
N ARG A 85 2.68 -17.30 10.81
CA ARG A 85 3.57 -17.45 11.97
C ARG A 85 4.92 -16.75 11.80
N CYS A 86 5.50 -16.78 10.60
CA CYS A 86 6.81 -16.19 10.33
C CYS A 86 6.81 -14.67 10.56
N GLU A 87 5.83 -13.98 9.98
CA GLU A 87 5.72 -12.52 10.07
C GLU A 87 4.78 -12.08 11.21
N LYS A 88 4.20 -13.02 11.96
CA LYS A 88 3.21 -12.78 13.04
C LYS A 88 2.01 -11.94 12.57
N VAL A 89 1.50 -12.24 11.37
CA VAL A 89 0.34 -11.57 10.77
C VAL A 89 -0.94 -12.28 11.17
N THR A 90 -1.94 -11.50 11.53
CA THR A 90 -3.23 -11.94 12.04
C THR A 90 -4.32 -11.97 10.96
N GLU A 91 -5.40 -12.71 11.22
CA GLU A 91 -6.60 -12.72 10.37
C GLU A 91 -7.19 -11.31 10.26
N GLY A 92 -7.25 -10.57 11.36
CA GLY A 92 -7.71 -9.18 11.40
C GLY A 92 -6.91 -8.26 10.47
N GLU A 93 -5.58 -8.39 10.44
CA GLU A 93 -4.74 -7.60 9.52
C GLU A 93 -5.00 -7.93 8.04
N ILE A 94 -5.25 -9.21 7.72
CA ILE A 94 -5.58 -9.63 6.36
C ILE A 94 -6.93 -9.05 5.96
N ARG A 95 -7.97 -9.21 6.79
CA ARG A 95 -9.31 -8.67 6.50
C ARG A 95 -9.31 -7.16 6.32
N ASP A 96 -8.63 -6.44 7.20
CA ASP A 96 -8.53 -4.98 7.10
C ASP A 96 -7.83 -4.55 5.81
N SER A 97 -6.86 -5.33 5.31
CA SER A 97 -6.20 -5.04 4.04
C SER A 97 -7.13 -5.11 2.83
N LEU A 98 -8.15 -5.99 2.88
CA LEU A 98 -9.17 -6.15 1.83
C LEU A 98 -10.14 -4.97 1.80
N GLN A 99 -10.36 -4.31 2.94
CA GLN A 99 -11.31 -3.20 3.10
C GLN A 99 -10.66 -1.80 3.00
N THR A 100 -9.43 -1.72 2.48
CA THR A 100 -8.76 -0.43 2.27
C THR A 100 -9.33 0.35 1.09
N ARG A 101 -9.04 1.66 0.99
CA ARG A 101 -9.45 2.50 -0.15
C ARG A 101 -9.04 1.96 -1.52
N ILE A 102 -7.94 1.21 -1.57
CA ILE A 102 -7.49 0.47 -2.75
C ILE A 102 -7.46 -1.01 -2.35
N PRO A 103 -8.58 -1.73 -2.54
CA PRO A 103 -8.72 -3.11 -2.13
C PRO A 103 -7.64 -4.00 -2.73
N VAL A 104 -7.32 -5.06 -1.99
CA VAL A 104 -6.38 -6.09 -2.44
C VAL A 104 -7.14 -7.20 -3.14
N ALA A 105 -6.76 -7.49 -4.40
CA ALA A 105 -7.40 -8.52 -5.22
C ALA A 105 -6.51 -9.74 -5.50
N SER A 106 -5.33 -9.83 -4.86
CA SER A 106 -4.38 -10.94 -5.09
C SER A 106 -3.55 -11.25 -3.85
N LEU A 107 -3.02 -12.48 -3.78
CA LEU A 107 -2.07 -12.88 -2.73
C LEU A 107 -0.85 -11.96 -2.66
N ASP A 108 -0.38 -11.49 -3.81
CA ASP A 108 0.74 -10.55 -3.89
C ASP A 108 0.38 -9.16 -3.37
N GLY A 109 -0.87 -8.73 -3.51
CA GLY A 109 -1.35 -7.55 -2.81
C GLY A 109 -1.38 -7.77 -1.30
N ILE A 110 -1.79 -8.95 -0.82
CA ILE A 110 -1.82 -9.28 0.62
C ILE A 110 -0.40 -9.26 1.19
N LYS A 111 0.55 -9.89 0.50
CA LYS A 111 1.98 -9.86 0.84
C LYS A 111 2.51 -8.43 0.94
N ARG A 112 2.21 -7.56 -0.02
CA ARG A 112 2.66 -6.15 0.00
C ARG A 112 2.04 -5.33 1.13
N ARG A 113 0.79 -5.61 1.50
CA ARG A 113 0.08 -4.89 2.57
C ARG A 113 0.45 -5.36 3.97
N THR A 114 0.56 -6.67 4.17
CA THR A 114 0.62 -7.29 5.51
C THR A 114 1.92 -8.03 5.78
N ARG A 115 2.70 -8.35 4.73
CA ARG A 115 3.84 -9.26 4.74
C ARG A 115 3.50 -10.75 4.93
N ALA A 116 2.23 -11.15 5.00
CA ALA A 116 1.88 -12.57 5.05
C ALA A 116 2.51 -13.32 3.86
N GLY A 117 3.35 -14.32 4.14
CA GLY A 117 4.10 -15.08 3.13
C GLY A 117 5.47 -14.51 2.74
N MET A 118 5.93 -13.43 3.38
CA MET A 118 7.27 -12.82 3.15
C MET A 118 8.33 -13.23 4.20
N GLY A 119 7.99 -14.16 5.10
CA GLY A 119 8.94 -14.71 6.08
C GLY A 119 9.66 -15.95 5.55
N ARG A 120 10.42 -16.63 6.43
CA ARG A 120 11.28 -17.78 6.10
C ARG A 120 10.63 -18.87 5.25
N CYS A 121 9.32 -19.11 5.39
CA CYS A 121 8.62 -20.15 4.63
C CYS A 121 8.17 -19.71 3.23
N HIS A 122 8.41 -18.45 2.83
CA HIS A 122 8.01 -17.90 1.53
C HIS A 122 6.55 -18.14 1.14
N GLY A 123 5.66 -18.23 2.14
CA GLY A 123 4.23 -18.46 1.93
C GLY A 123 3.82 -19.93 1.80
N GLY A 124 4.74 -20.90 1.95
CA GLY A 124 4.41 -22.33 1.85
C GLY A 124 3.30 -22.81 2.78
N PHE A 125 3.13 -22.17 3.95
CA PHE A 125 2.11 -22.55 4.93
C PHE A 125 0.89 -21.62 5.00
N CYS A 126 1.04 -20.33 4.74
CA CYS A 126 -0.04 -19.35 4.99
C CYS A 126 -0.76 -18.89 3.72
N SER A 127 -0.22 -19.16 2.53
CA SER A 127 -0.80 -18.63 1.29
C SER A 127 -2.22 -19.16 1.02
N HIS A 128 -2.49 -20.43 1.33
CA HIS A 128 -3.83 -21.02 1.15
C HIS A 128 -4.88 -20.45 2.13
N LEU A 129 -4.43 -19.97 3.30
CA LEU A 129 -5.28 -19.27 4.28
C LEU A 129 -5.58 -17.82 3.87
N CYS A 130 -4.73 -17.24 3.01
CA CYS A 130 -4.89 -15.88 2.49
C CYS A 130 -5.69 -15.85 1.17
N HIS A 131 -6.10 -16.99 0.61
CA HIS A 131 -6.71 -17.07 -0.72
C HIS A 131 -8.24 -16.91 -0.67
N GLY A 132 -8.79 -16.16 -1.63
CA GLY A 132 -10.18 -15.65 -1.69
C GLY A 132 -11.31 -16.65 -1.41
N ASN A 133 -11.14 -17.92 -1.76
CA ASN A 133 -12.17 -18.94 -1.54
C ASN A 133 -12.31 -19.37 -0.07
N ASN A 134 -11.27 -19.20 0.76
CA ASN A 134 -11.36 -19.35 2.21
C ASN A 134 -11.73 -18.04 2.92
N ILE A 135 -11.85 -16.93 2.19
CA ILE A 135 -12.31 -15.65 2.76
C ILE A 135 -13.84 -15.66 2.96
N GLY A 136 -14.55 -16.63 2.35
CA GLY A 136 -15.98 -16.89 2.57
C GLY A 136 -16.32 -17.47 3.96
N SER A 137 -15.41 -18.23 4.59
CA SER A 137 -15.50 -18.62 6.01
C SER A 137 -15.00 -17.54 6.97
N ILE A 138 -14.44 -16.46 6.39
CA ILE A 138 -13.99 -15.22 7.03
C ILE A 138 -14.99 -14.11 6.64
N ARG A 139 -16.30 -14.43 6.61
CA ARG A 139 -17.36 -13.42 6.57
C ARG A 139 -17.55 -12.81 7.96
N ALA A 140 -18.12 -11.61 7.98
CA ALA A 140 -18.37 -10.83 9.19
C ALA A 140 -19.29 -11.56 10.16
#